data_AF-A0A7K3LLA4-F1
#
_entry.id   AF-A0A7K3LLA4-F1
#
_cell.length_a   1.000
_cell.length_b   1.000
_cell.length_c   1.000
_cell.angle_alpha   90.00
_cell.angle_beta   90.00
_cell.angle_gamma   90.00
#
_symmetry.space_group_name_H-M   'P 1'
#
loop_
_entity.id
_entity.type
_entity.pdbx_description
1 polymer ?
#
loop_
_entity_poly.entity_id
_entity_poly.type
_entity_poly.pdbx_seq_one_letter_code
_entity_poly.pdbx_strand_id
1 'polypeptide(L)'
;MTDTVDEVHPDLRLAARVLPRNAVMSATVPVLQKITGLAAMRTPAGVEVHDLGDGVTIRLHRPPVPSASGHAMLWIHGGGYVIGSAAQDDKLCAGFARRLGITVAAVDYRLAPKHPYPVPLQDCHRALEWLARQPDVSADRLIIGGASAGGGLTAALALRCRDMGDPSPVFQLLVYPMLDDRSSNAGHDDQNHRVWSIRSNRVGWSSYLGDADRDLAVPARRHDLAGLPPAWIGVGTHDLFHDEDLEYARHLRESGVAVTVDTVPGAFHGFDLVLPHAGVSREFFARQCEVLAAVIG
;
A
#
# COMPACT_ATOMS: atom_id res chain seq x y z
N MET A 1 -31.84 -15.40 -8.51
CA MET A 1 -30.79 -14.36 -8.50
C MET A 1 -30.94 -13.61 -7.18
N THR A 2 -30.27 -14.09 -6.15
CA THR A 2 -30.15 -13.40 -4.85
C THR A 2 -29.29 -12.15 -5.06
N ASP A 3 -29.73 -11.02 -4.51
CA ASP A 3 -28.99 -9.76 -4.63
C ASP A 3 -27.63 -9.89 -3.93
N THR A 4 -26.56 -9.85 -4.72
CA THR A 4 -25.15 -9.98 -4.27
C THR A 4 -24.69 -8.90 -3.29
N VAL A 5 -25.54 -7.89 -3.03
CA VAL A 5 -25.28 -6.84 -2.03
C VAL A 5 -25.40 -7.37 -0.60
N ASP A 6 -26.14 -8.45 -0.36
CA ASP A 6 -26.30 -9.00 0.98
C ASP A 6 -25.02 -9.71 1.50
N GLU A 7 -24.11 -10.08 0.61
CA GLU A 7 -22.81 -10.69 0.95
C GLU A 7 -21.72 -9.66 1.30
N VAL A 8 -21.93 -8.39 0.92
CA VAL A 8 -21.05 -7.27 1.31
C VAL A 8 -21.22 -6.94 2.79
N HIS A 9 -20.11 -6.57 3.45
CA HIS A 9 -20.09 -6.18 4.86
C HIS A 9 -21.17 -5.12 5.15
N PRO A 10 -21.97 -5.23 6.23
CA PRO A 10 -23.10 -4.34 6.52
C PRO A 10 -22.78 -2.84 6.40
N ASP A 11 -21.65 -2.41 6.96
CA ASP A 11 -21.20 -1.01 6.90
C ASP A 11 -20.92 -0.49 5.49
N LEU A 12 -20.67 -1.39 4.54
CA LEU A 12 -20.20 -1.06 3.19
C LEU A 12 -21.30 -1.21 2.13
N ARG A 13 -22.43 -1.85 2.46
CA ARG A 13 -23.50 -2.21 1.50
C ARG A 13 -24.05 -1.02 0.73
N LEU A 14 -24.28 0.11 1.41
CA LEU A 14 -24.85 1.29 0.77
C LEU A 14 -23.91 1.84 -0.32
N ALA A 15 -22.62 1.93 -0.03
CA ALA A 15 -21.65 2.38 -1.02
C ALA A 15 -21.45 1.34 -2.13
N ALA A 16 -21.43 0.05 -1.82
CA ALA A 16 -21.27 -1.00 -2.81
C ALA A 16 -22.37 -1.03 -3.89
N ARG A 17 -23.55 -0.45 -3.62
CA ARG A 17 -24.64 -0.28 -4.60
C ARG A 17 -24.37 0.81 -5.64
N VAL A 18 -23.56 1.81 -5.30
CA VAL A 18 -23.33 3.00 -6.14
C VAL A 18 -21.91 3.08 -6.69
N LEU A 19 -20.95 2.40 -6.05
CA LEU A 19 -19.57 2.43 -6.46
C LEU A 19 -19.37 1.74 -7.82
N PRO A 20 -18.59 2.36 -8.72
CA PRO A 20 -18.25 1.72 -9.97
C PRO A 20 -17.42 0.46 -9.70
N ARG A 21 -17.66 -0.58 -10.50
CA ARG A 21 -16.80 -1.78 -10.53
C ARG A 21 -15.43 -1.48 -11.12
N ASN A 22 -15.40 -0.61 -12.13
CA ASN A 22 -14.22 -0.30 -12.94
C ASN A 22 -14.00 1.22 -12.99
N ALA A 23 -12.96 1.72 -12.32
CA ALA A 23 -12.58 3.13 -12.41
C ALA A 23 -11.36 3.37 -13.33
N VAL A 24 -10.43 2.40 -13.38
CA VAL A 24 -9.16 2.56 -14.08
C VAL A 24 -9.14 1.76 -15.39
N MET A 25 -9.04 2.49 -16.50
CA MET A 25 -8.86 1.96 -17.86
C MET A 25 -7.75 2.76 -18.55
N SER A 26 -7.07 2.18 -19.55
CA SER A 26 -5.98 2.86 -20.27
C SER A 26 -6.38 4.25 -20.79
N ALA A 27 -7.60 4.41 -21.28
CA ALA A 27 -8.12 5.69 -21.78
C ALA A 27 -8.40 6.73 -20.67
N THR A 28 -8.65 6.30 -19.42
CA THR A 28 -8.99 7.21 -18.30
C THR A 28 -7.77 7.59 -17.45
N VAL A 29 -6.69 6.80 -17.49
CA VAL A 29 -5.47 7.04 -16.69
C VAL A 29 -4.94 8.47 -16.80
N PRO A 30 -4.72 9.08 -17.99
CA PRO A 30 -4.18 10.43 -18.08
C PRO A 30 -5.06 11.50 -17.45
N VAL A 31 -6.39 11.30 -17.47
CA VAL A 31 -7.35 12.21 -16.83
C VAL A 31 -7.30 12.05 -15.31
N LEU A 32 -7.28 10.81 -14.83
CA LEU A 32 -7.19 10.51 -13.40
C LEU A 32 -5.87 11.02 -12.80
N GLN A 33 -4.74 10.88 -13.49
CA GLN A 33 -3.44 11.43 -13.07
C GLN A 33 -3.48 12.95 -12.90
N LYS A 34 -4.15 13.67 -13.82
CA LYS A 34 -4.32 15.13 -13.66
C LYS A 34 -5.16 15.48 -12.43
N ILE A 35 -6.23 14.72 -12.17
CA ILE A 35 -7.10 14.94 -11.02
C ILE A 35 -6.34 14.68 -9.72
N THR A 36 -5.64 13.55 -9.59
CA THR A 36 -4.87 13.22 -8.38
C THR A 36 -3.69 14.17 -8.17
N GLY A 37 -3.04 14.61 -9.25
CA GLY A 37 -1.98 15.63 -9.18
C GLY A 37 -2.49 16.99 -8.68
N LEU A 38 -3.66 17.45 -9.16
CA LEU A 38 -4.27 18.70 -8.67
C LEU A 38 -4.67 18.60 -7.19
N ALA A 39 -5.18 17.44 -6.76
CA ALA A 39 -5.50 17.19 -5.35
C ALA A 39 -4.24 17.22 -4.48
N ALA A 40 -3.10 16.72 -4.99
CA ALA A 40 -1.83 16.67 -4.27
C ALA A 40 -1.22 18.05 -3.96
N MET A 41 -1.59 19.10 -4.72
CA MET A 41 -1.12 20.47 -4.49
C MET A 41 -1.61 21.08 -3.17
N ARG A 42 -2.64 20.49 -2.54
CA ARG A 42 -3.13 20.95 -1.24
C ARG A 42 -2.31 20.29 -0.15
N THR A 43 -1.68 21.09 0.70
CA THR A 43 -0.96 20.61 1.88
C THR A 43 -1.72 21.01 3.15
N PRO A 44 -2.25 20.05 3.92
CA PRO A 44 -2.87 20.34 5.21
C PRO A 44 -1.87 21.01 6.16
N ALA A 45 -2.40 21.79 7.11
CA ALA A 45 -1.56 22.39 8.15
C ALA A 45 -0.82 21.30 8.94
N GLY A 46 0.48 21.50 9.17
CA GLY A 46 1.35 20.56 9.89
C GLY A 46 1.94 19.43 9.06
N VAL A 47 1.70 19.37 7.74
CA VAL A 47 2.37 18.46 6.83
C VAL A 47 3.54 19.18 6.16
N GLU A 48 4.74 18.63 6.28
CA GLU A 48 5.93 19.16 5.60
C GLU A 48 6.13 18.44 4.27
N VAL A 49 6.47 19.18 3.21
CA VAL A 49 6.75 18.59 1.90
C VAL A 49 8.22 18.77 1.58
N HIS A 50 8.91 17.66 1.32
CA HIS A 50 10.33 17.61 0.99
C HIS A 50 10.50 17.12 -0.45
N ASP A 51 11.32 17.81 -1.25
CA ASP A 51 11.66 17.39 -2.61
C ASP A 51 12.96 16.59 -2.59
N LEU A 52 12.92 15.37 -3.14
CA LEU A 52 14.06 14.46 -3.23
C LEU A 52 14.72 14.50 -4.61
N GLY A 53 14.30 15.41 -5.49
CA GLY A 53 14.74 15.54 -6.87
C GLY A 53 14.00 14.59 -7.81
N ASP A 54 14.15 14.84 -9.11
CA ASP A 54 13.57 14.05 -10.21
C ASP A 54 12.05 13.85 -10.16
N GLY A 55 11.34 14.73 -9.44
CA GLY A 55 9.89 14.65 -9.29
C GLY A 55 9.40 13.68 -8.23
N VAL A 56 10.25 13.27 -7.28
CA VAL A 56 9.84 12.50 -6.09
C VAL A 56 9.75 13.44 -4.91
N THR A 57 8.62 13.40 -4.20
CA THR A 57 8.43 14.20 -2.98
C THR A 57 8.05 13.32 -1.81
N ILE A 58 8.28 13.81 -0.60
CA ILE A 58 7.83 13.19 0.64
C ILE A 58 6.91 14.16 1.37
N ARG A 59 5.79 13.66 1.86
CA ARG A 59 4.92 14.34 2.82
C ARG A 59 5.22 13.78 4.21
N LEU A 60 5.84 14.59 5.06
CA LEU A 60 6.28 14.21 6.39
C LEU A 60 5.22 14.61 7.43
N HIS A 61 4.78 13.63 8.20
CA HIS A 61 3.83 13.77 9.29
C HIS A 61 4.56 13.52 10.61
N ARG A 62 4.78 14.59 11.37
CA ARG A 62 5.38 14.48 12.71
C ARG A 62 4.31 14.24 13.77
N PRO A 63 4.60 13.39 14.77
CA PRO A 63 3.71 13.20 15.90
C PRO A 63 3.66 14.49 16.75
N PRO A 64 2.49 14.85 17.33
CA PRO A 64 2.41 15.99 18.24
C PRO A 64 3.21 15.78 19.53
N VAL A 65 3.35 14.52 19.94
CA VAL A 65 4.20 14.09 21.06
C VAL A 65 5.07 12.95 20.54
N PRO A 66 6.34 13.21 20.19
CA PRO A 66 7.25 12.17 19.73
C PRO A 66 7.52 11.13 20.82
N SER A 67 7.47 9.86 20.46
CA SER A 67 7.99 8.78 21.29
C SER A 67 9.52 8.81 21.28
N ALA A 68 10.14 8.32 22.35
CA ALA A 68 11.60 8.14 22.40
C ALA A 68 12.06 6.87 21.65
N SER A 69 11.17 6.22 20.89
CA SER A 69 11.42 4.91 20.31
C SER A 69 12.37 4.93 19.12
N GLY A 70 12.56 6.07 18.46
CA GLY A 70 13.35 6.21 17.23
C GLY A 70 12.74 5.54 16.00
N HIS A 71 11.56 4.94 16.11
CA HIS A 71 10.86 4.33 14.98
C HIS A 71 10.32 5.39 14.04
N ALA A 72 10.32 5.07 12.75
CA ALA A 72 9.64 5.84 11.73
C ALA A 72 9.08 4.93 10.65
N MET A 73 8.06 5.40 9.96
CA MET A 73 7.39 4.64 8.91
C MET A 73 7.48 5.35 7.56
N LEU A 74 7.90 4.62 6.53
CA LEU A 74 7.65 5.00 5.14
C LEU A 74 6.28 4.46 4.73
N TRP A 75 5.39 5.34 4.28
CA TRP A 75 4.09 4.99 3.71
C TRP A 75 4.10 5.13 2.19
N ILE A 76 3.61 4.11 1.48
CA ILE A 76 3.58 4.04 0.01
C ILE A 76 2.13 3.95 -0.45
N HIS A 77 1.69 4.96 -1.20
CA HIS A 77 0.31 5.08 -1.61
C HIS A 77 -0.10 4.07 -2.70
N GLY A 78 -1.38 3.70 -2.71
CA GLY A 78 -1.98 2.86 -3.75
C GLY A 78 -2.34 3.62 -5.04
N GLY A 79 -2.97 2.91 -5.97
CA GLY A 79 -3.39 3.48 -7.27
C GLY A 79 -2.93 2.69 -8.49
N GLY A 80 -2.68 1.38 -8.34
CA GLY A 80 -2.34 0.50 -9.46
C GLY A 80 -1.06 0.86 -10.18
N TYR A 81 -0.10 1.53 -9.51
CA TYR A 81 1.13 2.11 -10.07
C TYR A 81 0.94 3.26 -11.07
N VAL A 82 -0.30 3.59 -11.44
CA VAL A 82 -0.62 4.49 -12.56
C VAL A 82 -1.34 5.76 -12.15
N ILE A 83 -1.97 5.79 -10.98
CA ILE A 83 -2.69 6.94 -10.42
C ILE A 83 -2.39 7.08 -8.93
N GLY A 84 -2.99 8.09 -8.29
CA GLY A 84 -2.83 8.36 -6.87
C GLY A 84 -1.79 9.44 -6.59
N SER A 85 -1.61 9.74 -5.31
CA SER A 85 -0.53 10.57 -4.79
C SER A 85 -0.42 10.36 -3.29
N ALA A 86 0.73 10.70 -2.70
CA ALA A 86 0.93 10.64 -1.24
C ALA A 86 -0.12 11.44 -0.45
N ALA A 87 -0.62 12.54 -1.03
CA ALA A 87 -1.58 13.44 -0.39
C ALA A 87 -2.93 12.79 -0.07
N GLN A 88 -3.32 11.75 -0.82
CA GLN A 88 -4.60 11.06 -0.59
C GLN A 88 -4.63 10.36 0.78
N ASP A 89 -3.45 10.01 1.29
CA ASP A 89 -3.27 9.27 2.54
C ASP A 89 -2.84 10.16 3.72
N ASP A 90 -2.85 11.50 3.55
CA ASP A 90 -2.42 12.45 4.59
C ASP A 90 -3.14 12.21 5.94
N LYS A 91 -4.45 11.95 5.90
CA LYS A 91 -5.25 11.68 7.10
C LYS A 91 -4.86 10.38 7.78
N LEU A 92 -4.56 9.35 7.00
CA LEU A 92 -4.12 8.04 7.47
C LEU A 92 -2.74 8.16 8.13
N CYS A 93 -1.79 8.78 7.43
CA CYS A 93 -0.43 9.00 7.91
C CYS A 93 -0.39 9.86 9.19
N ALA A 94 -1.17 10.94 9.23
CA ALA A 94 -1.34 11.73 10.45
C ALA A 94 -2.05 10.96 11.58
N GLY A 95 -2.90 9.99 11.24
CA GLY A 95 -3.50 9.05 12.17
C GLY A 95 -2.44 8.15 12.83
N PHE A 96 -1.58 7.53 12.02
CA PHE A 96 -0.47 6.72 12.50
C PHE A 96 0.49 7.53 13.36
N ALA A 97 0.97 8.67 12.86
CA ALA A 97 1.92 9.52 13.58
C ALA A 97 1.38 9.88 14.97
N ARG A 98 0.12 10.33 15.05
CA ARG A 98 -0.51 10.70 16.32
C ARG A 98 -0.75 9.53 17.26
N ARG A 99 -1.18 8.36 16.76
CA ARG A 99 -1.50 7.20 17.62
C ARG A 99 -0.25 6.48 18.14
N LEU A 100 0.80 6.45 17.33
CA LEU A 100 2.01 5.67 17.60
C LEU A 100 3.16 6.54 18.12
N GLY A 101 3.06 7.87 18.00
CA GLY A 101 4.12 8.78 18.41
C GLY A 101 5.38 8.65 17.55
N ILE A 102 5.24 8.28 16.27
CA ILE A 102 6.36 8.09 15.33
C ILE A 102 6.24 9.03 14.14
N THR A 103 7.37 9.33 13.51
CA THR A 103 7.41 10.08 12.26
C THR A 103 6.94 9.18 11.10
N VAL A 104 6.04 9.69 10.25
CA VAL A 104 5.54 8.98 9.08
C VAL A 104 5.83 9.80 7.83
N ALA A 105 6.58 9.23 6.88
CA ALA A 105 6.89 9.84 5.60
C ALA A 105 6.08 9.15 4.49
N ALA A 106 5.17 9.85 3.85
CA ALA A 106 4.45 9.34 2.69
C ALA A 106 5.19 9.75 1.41
N VAL A 107 5.64 8.77 0.62
CA VAL A 107 6.37 9.02 -0.64
C VAL A 107 5.41 9.19 -1.81
N ASP A 108 5.60 10.28 -2.55
CA ASP A 108 4.96 10.54 -3.84
C ASP A 108 5.92 10.05 -4.94
N TYR A 109 5.80 8.78 -5.29
CA TYR A 109 6.66 8.11 -6.27
C TYR A 109 6.20 8.36 -7.71
N ARG A 110 7.12 8.27 -8.67
CA ARG A 110 6.76 8.48 -10.07
C ARG A 110 5.91 7.33 -10.60
N LEU A 111 4.91 7.67 -11.41
CA LEU A 111 3.90 6.72 -11.87
C LEU A 111 4.18 6.15 -13.26
N ALA A 112 3.79 4.90 -13.44
CA ALA A 112 3.68 4.27 -14.75
C ALA A 112 2.50 4.86 -15.56
N PRO A 113 2.46 4.71 -16.89
CA PRO A 113 3.47 4.07 -17.74
C PRO A 113 4.67 4.97 -18.07
N LYS A 114 4.65 6.25 -17.66
CA LYS A 114 5.76 7.18 -17.94
C LYS A 114 7.05 6.75 -17.26
N HIS A 115 6.93 6.19 -16.05
CA HIS A 115 8.02 5.68 -15.25
C HIS A 115 7.69 4.23 -14.82
N PRO A 116 7.92 3.23 -15.71
CA PRO A 116 7.68 1.82 -15.39
C PRO A 116 8.75 1.30 -14.41
N TYR A 117 8.64 0.03 -14.02
CA TYR A 117 9.67 -0.68 -13.27
C TYR A 117 11.06 -0.49 -13.89
N PRO A 118 12.12 -0.25 -13.09
CA PRO A 118 12.15 -0.24 -11.62
C PRO A 118 11.93 1.14 -10.99
N VAL A 119 11.54 2.17 -11.75
CA VAL A 119 11.57 3.57 -11.28
C VAL A 119 10.73 3.81 -10.02
N PRO A 120 9.45 3.36 -9.92
CA PRO A 120 8.66 3.56 -8.71
C PRO A 120 9.29 2.90 -7.46
N LEU A 121 9.92 1.73 -7.64
CA LEU A 121 10.59 1.01 -6.55
C LEU A 121 11.86 1.73 -6.09
N GLN A 122 12.64 2.27 -7.04
CA GLN A 122 13.82 3.08 -6.75
C GLN A 122 13.47 4.37 -6.00
N ASP A 123 12.34 5.00 -6.36
CA ASP A 123 11.84 6.18 -5.68
C ASP A 123 11.48 5.88 -4.21
N CYS A 124 10.83 4.74 -3.96
CA CYS A 124 10.51 4.29 -2.59
C CYS A 124 11.78 3.95 -1.79
N HIS A 125 12.78 3.31 -2.42
CA HIS A 125 14.06 3.03 -1.77
C HIS A 125 14.81 4.31 -1.40
N ARG A 126 14.89 5.29 -2.32
CA ARG A 126 15.47 6.61 -2.05
C ARG A 126 14.74 7.35 -0.93
N ALA A 127 13.42 7.23 -0.87
CA ALA A 127 12.63 7.82 0.20
C ALA A 127 12.90 7.16 1.56
N LEU A 128 13.09 5.84 1.60
CA LEU A 128 13.46 5.11 2.80
C LEU A 128 14.85 5.51 3.31
N GLU A 129 15.83 5.62 2.40
CA GLU A 129 17.18 6.12 2.72
C GLU A 129 17.15 7.54 3.26
N TRP A 130 16.32 8.41 2.69
CA TRP A 130 16.12 9.78 3.19
C TRP A 130 15.50 9.78 4.59
N LEU A 131 14.52 8.92 4.85
CA LEU A 131 13.87 8.79 6.15
C LEU A 131 14.85 8.32 7.22
N ALA A 132 15.71 7.36 6.88
CA ALA A 132 16.75 6.81 7.77
C ALA A 132 17.76 7.86 8.25
N ARG A 133 17.87 9.01 7.56
CA ARG A 133 18.79 10.10 7.90
C ARG A 133 18.12 11.25 8.68
N GLN A 134 16.84 11.15 9.01
CA GLN A 134 16.17 12.17 9.79
C GLN A 134 16.67 12.15 11.26
N PRO A 135 16.81 13.32 11.91
CA PRO A 135 17.47 13.42 13.22
C PRO A 135 16.76 12.68 14.35
N ASP A 136 15.45 12.45 14.21
CA ASP A 136 14.58 11.75 15.17
C ASP A 136 14.37 10.26 14.83
N VAL A 137 15.07 9.75 13.81
CA VAL A 137 14.87 8.40 13.27
C VAL A 137 16.12 7.55 13.44
N SER A 138 15.93 6.33 13.93
CA SER A 138 16.98 5.31 13.98
C SER A 138 16.88 4.42 12.74
N ALA A 139 17.98 4.28 11.99
CA ALA A 139 18.01 3.54 10.73
C ALA A 139 17.70 2.03 10.90
N ASP A 140 17.88 1.48 12.10
CA ASP A 140 17.56 0.11 12.49
C ASP A 140 16.11 -0.04 13.01
N ARG A 141 15.27 1.00 12.90
CA ARG A 141 13.89 1.03 13.41
C ARG A 141 12.87 1.49 12.37
N LEU A 142 13.18 1.23 11.10
CA LEU A 142 12.35 1.63 9.98
C LEU A 142 11.22 0.64 9.74
N ILE A 143 9.99 1.14 9.68
CA ILE A 143 8.82 0.40 9.25
C ILE A 143 8.51 0.81 7.82
N ILE A 144 8.12 -0.13 6.97
CA ILE A 144 7.58 0.19 5.63
C ILE A 144 6.13 -0.26 5.58
N GLY A 145 5.28 0.51 4.91
CA GLY A 145 3.87 0.18 4.78
C GLY A 145 3.26 0.79 3.54
N GLY A 146 2.18 0.18 3.06
CA GLY A 146 1.48 0.70 1.91
C GLY A 146 0.21 -0.06 1.59
N ALA A 147 -0.60 0.55 0.72
CA ALA A 147 -1.91 0.05 0.34
C ALA A 147 -1.98 -0.30 -1.16
N SER A 148 -2.65 -1.40 -1.51
CA SER A 148 -2.86 -1.81 -2.92
C SER A 148 -1.52 -1.91 -3.67
N ALA A 149 -1.34 -1.24 -4.81
CA ALA A 149 -0.05 -1.14 -5.51
C ALA A 149 1.11 -0.63 -4.62
N GLY A 150 0.83 0.24 -3.65
CA GLY A 150 1.81 0.68 -2.66
C GLY A 150 2.18 -0.43 -1.66
N GLY A 151 1.24 -1.32 -1.35
CA GLY A 151 1.53 -2.56 -0.61
C GLY A 151 2.40 -3.52 -1.43
N GLY A 152 2.16 -3.61 -2.74
CA GLY A 152 3.05 -4.31 -3.68
C GLY A 152 4.47 -3.73 -3.70
N LEU A 153 4.60 -2.40 -3.78
CA LEU A 153 5.89 -1.70 -3.67
C LEU A 153 6.54 -1.90 -2.29
N THR A 154 5.75 -1.99 -1.22
CA THR A 154 6.26 -2.27 0.14
C THR A 154 6.91 -3.65 0.18
N ALA A 155 6.26 -4.69 -0.34
CA ALA A 155 6.83 -6.03 -0.42
C ALA A 155 8.09 -6.06 -1.32
N ALA A 156 8.04 -5.42 -2.49
CA ALA A 156 9.18 -5.30 -3.39
C ALA A 156 10.35 -4.54 -2.76
N LEU A 157 10.07 -3.50 -1.97
CA LEU A 157 11.07 -2.74 -1.24
C LEU A 157 11.71 -3.58 -0.14
N ALA A 158 10.94 -4.39 0.60
CA ALA A 158 11.47 -5.31 1.60
C ALA A 158 12.48 -6.29 0.97
N LEU A 159 12.12 -6.88 -0.17
CA LEU A 159 12.98 -7.76 -0.96
C LEU A 159 14.25 -7.04 -1.42
N ARG A 160 14.10 -5.85 -1.99
CA ARG A 160 15.24 -5.03 -2.44
C ARG A 160 16.19 -4.69 -1.28
N CYS A 161 15.64 -4.26 -0.14
CA CYS A 161 16.40 -3.95 1.07
C CYS A 161 17.19 -5.17 1.57
N ARG A 162 16.55 -6.35 1.63
CA ARG A 162 17.24 -7.60 1.98
C ARG A 162 18.37 -7.93 1.00
N ASP A 163 18.10 -7.84 -0.30
CA ASP A 163 19.07 -8.22 -1.34
C ASP A 163 20.28 -7.26 -1.37
N MET A 164 20.09 -5.99 -1.01
CA MET A 164 21.14 -4.95 -0.97
C MET A 164 21.85 -4.81 0.39
N GLY A 165 21.16 -5.15 1.48
CA GLY A 165 21.64 -5.05 2.86
C GLY A 165 21.44 -3.70 3.57
N ASP A 166 20.99 -2.65 2.88
CA ASP A 166 20.80 -1.30 3.46
C ASP A 166 19.75 -0.49 2.67
N PRO A 167 18.78 0.18 3.33
CA PRO A 167 18.40 0.06 4.74
C PRO A 167 17.68 -1.26 5.05
N SER A 168 17.57 -1.62 6.34
CA SER A 168 16.94 -2.86 6.81
C SER A 168 15.66 -2.57 7.60
N PRO A 169 14.47 -2.54 6.96
CA PRO A 169 13.21 -2.39 7.66
C PRO A 169 12.99 -3.50 8.69
N VAL A 170 12.35 -3.16 9.81
CA VAL A 170 12.02 -4.11 10.89
C VAL A 170 10.63 -4.70 10.76
N PHE A 171 9.77 -4.10 9.92
CA PHE A 171 8.39 -4.54 9.74
C PHE A 171 7.83 -4.08 8.40
N GLN A 172 6.93 -4.89 7.82
CA GLN A 172 6.16 -4.52 6.62
C GLN A 172 4.64 -4.57 6.89
N LEU A 173 3.96 -3.43 6.75
CA LEU A 173 2.50 -3.32 6.87
C LEU A 173 1.87 -3.32 5.47
N LEU A 174 1.27 -4.43 5.08
CA LEU A 174 0.73 -4.65 3.75
C LEU A 174 -0.81 -4.58 3.78
N VAL A 175 -1.37 -3.50 3.25
CA VAL A 175 -2.82 -3.28 3.22
C VAL A 175 -3.36 -3.67 1.84
N TYR A 176 -4.10 -4.78 1.78
CA TYR A 176 -4.63 -5.43 0.57
C TYR A 176 -3.67 -5.33 -0.63
N PRO A 177 -2.41 -5.75 -0.47
CA PRO A 177 -1.34 -5.45 -1.41
C PRO A 177 -1.57 -6.08 -2.79
N MET A 178 -1.20 -5.37 -3.85
CA MET A 178 -1.17 -5.92 -5.21
C MET A 178 0.16 -6.65 -5.41
N LEU A 179 0.16 -7.99 -5.31
CA LEU A 179 1.35 -8.82 -5.18
C LEU A 179 1.64 -9.74 -6.36
N ASP A 180 0.61 -10.11 -7.13
CA ASP A 180 0.72 -11.09 -8.21
C ASP A 180 0.15 -10.56 -9.54
N ASP A 181 0.95 -10.53 -10.60
CA ASP A 181 0.49 -10.14 -11.93
C ASP A 181 -0.44 -11.18 -12.58
N ARG A 182 -0.43 -12.42 -12.09
CA ARG A 182 -1.26 -13.52 -12.61
C ARG A 182 -2.74 -13.35 -12.27
N SER A 183 -3.09 -12.60 -11.23
CA SER A 183 -4.50 -12.28 -10.91
C SER A 183 -5.17 -11.46 -12.01
N SER A 184 -4.40 -10.78 -12.87
CA SER A 184 -4.91 -10.18 -14.10
C SER A 184 -5.52 -11.19 -15.08
N ASN A 185 -5.25 -12.49 -14.92
CA ASN A 185 -5.72 -13.57 -15.78
C ASN A 185 -6.63 -14.58 -15.06
N ALA A 186 -7.13 -14.26 -13.86
CA ALA A 186 -7.97 -15.14 -13.06
C ALA A 186 -9.34 -15.47 -13.70
N GLY A 187 -9.70 -14.82 -14.82
CA GLY A 187 -10.91 -15.08 -15.59
C GLY A 187 -11.74 -13.82 -15.79
N HIS A 188 -13.04 -13.92 -15.52
CA HIS A 188 -13.99 -12.81 -15.63
C HIS A 188 -14.06 -12.02 -14.32
N ASP A 189 -14.42 -10.73 -14.40
CA ASP A 189 -14.63 -9.90 -13.22
C ASP A 189 -15.75 -10.48 -12.33
N ASP A 190 -15.41 -10.82 -11.08
CA ASP A 190 -16.40 -11.21 -10.07
C ASP A 190 -17.41 -10.07 -9.84
N GLN A 191 -18.68 -10.42 -9.68
CA GLN A 191 -19.73 -9.48 -9.31
C GLN A 191 -19.53 -8.86 -7.91
N ASN A 192 -18.66 -9.42 -7.08
CA ASN A 192 -18.34 -8.92 -5.75
C ASN A 192 -17.20 -7.88 -5.73
N HIS A 193 -16.36 -7.81 -6.77
CA HIS A 193 -15.31 -6.80 -6.87
C HIS A 193 -15.89 -5.38 -7.04
N ARG A 194 -15.38 -4.43 -6.26
CA ARG A 194 -15.67 -2.99 -6.35
C ARG A 194 -14.36 -2.22 -6.35
N VAL A 195 -14.36 -1.02 -6.94
CA VAL A 195 -13.21 -0.10 -7.01
C VAL A 195 -12.07 -0.60 -7.91
N TRP A 196 -11.62 -1.83 -7.71
CA TRP A 196 -10.56 -2.49 -8.46
C TRP A 196 -11.04 -3.81 -9.05
N SER A 197 -10.78 -4.01 -10.35
CA SER A 197 -11.22 -5.17 -11.11
C SER A 197 -10.07 -5.79 -11.87
N ILE A 198 -10.27 -6.98 -12.45
CA ILE A 198 -9.26 -7.66 -13.28
C ILE A 198 -8.85 -6.77 -14.45
N ARG A 199 -9.80 -6.01 -15.03
CA ARG A 199 -9.50 -5.06 -16.11
C ARG A 199 -8.58 -3.93 -15.64
N SER A 200 -8.88 -3.32 -14.49
CA SER A 200 -8.00 -2.29 -13.90
C SER A 200 -6.64 -2.86 -13.52
N ASN A 201 -6.62 -4.08 -12.97
CA ASN A 201 -5.41 -4.81 -12.60
C ASN A 201 -4.50 -5.05 -13.81
N ARG A 202 -5.07 -5.47 -14.94
CA ARG A 202 -4.35 -5.65 -16.21
C ARG A 202 -3.68 -4.37 -16.69
N VAL A 203 -4.35 -3.22 -16.56
CA VAL A 203 -3.80 -1.91 -16.92
C VAL A 203 -2.66 -1.51 -15.98
N GLY A 204 -2.83 -1.72 -14.68
CA GLY A 204 -1.80 -1.43 -13.68
C GLY A 204 -0.54 -2.25 -13.91
N TRP A 205 -0.67 -3.58 -13.97
CA TRP A 205 0.45 -4.48 -14.19
C TRP A 205 1.13 -4.28 -15.55
N SER A 206 0.39 -4.07 -16.65
CA SER A 206 1.01 -3.85 -17.96
C SER A 206 1.75 -2.53 -18.05
N SER A 207 1.23 -1.48 -17.40
CA SER A 207 1.88 -0.16 -17.34
C SER A 207 3.12 -0.18 -16.45
N TYR A 208 3.06 -0.89 -15.32
CA TYR A 208 4.18 -1.00 -14.39
C TYR A 208 5.30 -1.88 -14.93
N LEU A 209 4.99 -3.08 -15.42
CA LEU A 209 6.02 -4.03 -15.80
C LEU A 209 6.70 -3.68 -17.12
N GLY A 210 5.97 -3.21 -18.14
CA GLY A 210 6.52 -3.09 -19.49
C GLY A 210 7.20 -4.41 -19.91
N ASP A 211 8.49 -4.33 -20.26
CA ASP A 211 9.34 -5.47 -20.63
C ASP A 211 10.19 -6.01 -19.46
N ALA A 212 9.90 -5.62 -18.22
CA ALA A 212 10.66 -6.06 -17.05
C ALA A 212 10.60 -7.57 -16.83
N ASP A 213 11.67 -8.10 -16.26
CA ASP A 213 11.69 -9.46 -15.72
C ASP A 213 10.70 -9.57 -14.56
N ARG A 214 9.65 -10.37 -14.75
CA ARG A 214 8.57 -10.54 -13.78
C ARG A 214 9.04 -11.28 -12.54
N ASP A 215 10.01 -12.18 -12.66
CA ASP A 215 10.51 -12.95 -11.52
C ASP A 215 11.31 -12.07 -10.55
N LEU A 216 11.76 -10.89 -11.02
CA LEU A 216 12.37 -9.86 -10.19
C LEU A 216 11.38 -8.77 -9.75
N ALA A 217 10.51 -8.32 -10.65
CA ALA A 217 9.65 -7.16 -10.44
C ALA A 217 8.36 -7.44 -9.65
N VAL A 218 7.89 -8.69 -9.63
CA VAL A 218 6.62 -9.09 -8.98
C VAL A 218 6.91 -9.82 -7.66
N PRO A 219 6.49 -9.31 -6.50
CA PRO A 219 6.79 -9.92 -5.21
C PRO A 219 6.38 -11.39 -5.09
N ALA A 220 5.16 -11.75 -5.53
CA ALA A 220 4.65 -13.12 -5.43
C ALA A 220 5.35 -14.12 -6.36
N ARG A 221 6.25 -13.67 -7.25
CA ARG A 221 7.07 -14.54 -8.10
C ARG A 221 8.44 -14.85 -7.50
N ARG A 222 8.85 -14.15 -6.44
CA ARG A 222 10.14 -14.39 -5.79
C ARG A 222 10.13 -15.75 -5.10
N HIS A 223 11.07 -16.62 -5.50
CA HIS A 223 11.20 -17.97 -4.95
C HIS A 223 11.68 -17.99 -3.50
N ASP A 224 12.54 -17.03 -3.11
CA ASP A 224 13.11 -16.95 -1.77
C ASP A 224 12.62 -15.68 -1.07
N LEU A 225 11.83 -15.88 -0.01
CA LEU A 225 11.33 -14.84 0.87
C LEU A 225 12.00 -14.88 2.26
N ALA A 226 13.00 -15.75 2.48
CA ALA A 226 13.69 -15.83 3.75
C ALA A 226 14.40 -14.52 4.07
N GLY A 227 14.51 -14.18 5.36
CA GLY A 227 15.18 -12.97 5.83
C GLY A 227 14.42 -11.66 5.57
N LEU A 228 13.18 -11.70 5.05
CA LEU A 228 12.31 -10.52 5.02
C LEU A 228 11.85 -10.14 6.44
N PRO A 229 11.54 -8.85 6.68
CA PRO A 229 10.98 -8.43 7.96
C PRO A 229 9.62 -9.08 8.23
N PRO A 230 9.24 -9.27 9.51
CA PRO A 230 7.89 -9.66 9.88
C PRO A 230 6.83 -8.79 9.20
N ALA A 231 5.70 -9.42 8.88
CA ALA A 231 4.66 -8.80 8.07
C ALA A 231 3.29 -8.82 8.78
N TRP A 232 2.48 -7.82 8.46
CA TRP A 232 1.04 -7.89 8.62
C TRP A 232 0.37 -7.70 7.27
N ILE A 233 -0.63 -8.52 6.98
CA ILE A 233 -1.41 -8.46 5.74
C ILE A 233 -2.88 -8.34 6.12
N GLY A 234 -3.54 -7.27 5.67
CA GLY A 234 -4.96 -7.06 5.88
C GLY A 234 -5.72 -6.98 4.58
N VAL A 235 -6.73 -7.81 4.37
CA VAL A 235 -7.46 -7.87 3.09
C VAL A 235 -8.94 -8.21 3.28
N GLY A 236 -9.79 -7.68 2.42
CA GLY A 236 -11.22 -8.00 2.43
C GLY A 236 -11.53 -9.28 1.65
N THR A 237 -12.53 -10.05 2.07
CA THR A 237 -12.90 -11.30 1.36
C THR A 237 -13.62 -11.07 0.02
N HIS A 238 -13.90 -9.81 -0.35
CA HIS A 238 -14.43 -9.42 -1.66
C HIS A 238 -13.44 -8.50 -2.41
N ASP A 239 -12.16 -8.60 -2.05
CA ASP A 239 -11.05 -7.98 -2.76
C ASP A 239 -10.51 -8.93 -3.83
N LEU A 240 -10.14 -8.39 -4.98
CA LEU A 240 -9.45 -9.14 -6.03
C LEU A 240 -8.14 -9.76 -5.52
N PHE A 241 -7.48 -9.09 -4.57
CA PHE A 241 -6.19 -9.51 -4.06
C PHE A 241 -6.28 -10.51 -2.89
N HIS A 242 -7.48 -10.86 -2.43
CA HIS A 242 -7.66 -11.74 -1.29
C HIS A 242 -6.85 -13.04 -1.40
N ASP A 243 -7.00 -13.79 -2.49
CA ASP A 243 -6.36 -15.09 -2.61
C ASP A 243 -4.84 -14.98 -2.83
N GLU A 244 -4.37 -13.96 -3.57
CA GLU A 244 -2.91 -13.74 -3.73
C GLU A 244 -2.25 -13.28 -2.43
N ASP A 245 -2.95 -12.51 -1.60
CA ASP A 245 -2.50 -12.06 -0.28
C ASP A 245 -2.35 -13.23 0.69
N LEU A 246 -3.34 -14.14 0.72
CA LEU A 246 -3.29 -15.36 1.53
C LEU A 246 -2.16 -16.29 1.06
N GLU A 247 -1.96 -16.41 -0.24
CA GLU A 247 -0.90 -17.23 -0.83
C GLU A 247 0.49 -16.66 -0.53
N TYR A 248 0.67 -15.34 -0.65
CA TYR A 248 1.93 -14.70 -0.27
C TYR A 248 2.20 -14.84 1.23
N ALA A 249 1.18 -14.71 2.08
CA ALA A 249 1.30 -14.99 3.50
C ALA A 249 1.77 -16.43 3.78
N ARG A 250 1.23 -17.42 3.05
CA ARG A 250 1.67 -18.81 3.14
C ARG A 250 3.15 -18.94 2.79
N HIS A 251 3.59 -18.36 1.68
CA HIS A 251 5.00 -18.38 1.27
C HIS A 251 5.95 -17.70 2.26
N LEU A 252 5.53 -16.58 2.88
CA LEU A 252 6.30 -15.94 3.95
C LEU A 252 6.50 -16.90 5.13
N ARG A 253 5.43 -17.57 5.59
CA ARG A 253 5.53 -18.55 6.69
C ARG A 253 6.44 -19.71 6.35
N GLU A 254 6.32 -20.25 5.14
CA GLU A 254 7.17 -21.36 4.67
C GLU A 254 8.64 -20.97 4.56
N SER A 255 8.91 -19.69 4.32
CA SER A 255 10.26 -19.11 4.32
C SER A 255 10.75 -18.70 5.71
N GLY A 256 10.01 -19.02 6.77
CA GLY A 256 10.36 -18.69 8.15
C GLY A 256 10.11 -17.24 8.57
N VAL A 257 9.36 -16.46 7.79
CA VAL A 257 9.00 -15.08 8.10
C VAL A 257 7.71 -15.05 8.92
N ALA A 258 7.72 -14.36 10.06
CA ALA A 258 6.54 -14.16 10.88
C ALA A 258 5.52 -13.29 10.13
N VAL A 259 4.28 -13.77 9.99
CA VAL A 259 3.20 -13.02 9.34
C VAL A 259 1.85 -13.20 10.01
N THR A 260 1.23 -12.07 10.33
CA THR A 260 -0.16 -11.98 10.79
C THR A 260 -1.05 -11.63 9.60
N VAL A 261 -2.18 -12.31 9.47
CA VAL A 261 -3.17 -12.04 8.41
C VAL A 261 -4.51 -11.72 9.05
N ASP A 262 -5.10 -10.59 8.69
CA ASP A 262 -6.43 -10.17 9.13
C ASP A 262 -7.35 -10.04 7.92
N THR A 263 -8.28 -10.99 7.78
CA THR A 263 -9.28 -10.98 6.72
C THR A 263 -10.55 -10.28 7.18
N VAL A 264 -11.06 -9.32 6.41
CA VAL A 264 -12.28 -8.56 6.72
C VAL A 264 -13.46 -9.12 5.90
N PRO A 265 -14.43 -9.84 6.52
CA PRO A 265 -15.53 -10.47 5.80
C PRO A 265 -16.38 -9.47 5.01
N GLY A 266 -16.60 -9.75 3.73
CA GLY A 266 -17.45 -8.97 2.83
C GLY A 266 -16.90 -7.59 2.45
N ALA A 267 -15.66 -7.25 2.85
CA ALA A 267 -15.02 -6.00 2.47
C ALA A 267 -14.42 -6.08 1.06
N PHE A 268 -14.61 -5.02 0.28
CA PHE A 268 -14.06 -4.87 -1.07
C PHE A 268 -12.78 -4.02 -1.07
N HIS A 269 -12.08 -3.98 -2.20
CA HIS A 269 -10.82 -3.24 -2.34
C HIS A 269 -10.89 -1.76 -1.94
N GLY A 270 -10.01 -1.31 -1.04
CA GLY A 270 -9.92 0.08 -0.61
C GLY A 270 -11.16 0.60 0.15
N PHE A 271 -11.92 -0.29 0.80
CA PHE A 271 -13.13 0.07 1.54
C PHE A 271 -12.92 1.17 2.60
N ASP A 272 -11.77 1.17 3.25
CA ASP A 272 -11.36 2.12 4.29
C ASP A 272 -10.93 3.48 3.72
N LEU A 273 -10.40 3.52 2.50
CA LEU A 273 -10.19 4.77 1.77
C LEU A 273 -11.52 5.38 1.32
N VAL A 274 -12.46 4.55 0.85
CA VAL A 274 -13.75 5.02 0.32
C VAL A 274 -14.72 5.41 1.44
N LEU A 275 -14.73 4.67 2.54
CA LEU A 275 -15.59 4.87 3.70
C LEU A 275 -14.76 4.96 5.00
N PRO A 276 -13.94 6.01 5.19
CA PRO A 276 -13.02 6.11 6.33
C PRO A 276 -13.72 6.24 7.69
N HIS A 277 -15.02 6.51 7.70
CA HIS A 277 -15.82 6.67 8.92
C HIS A 277 -16.70 5.46 9.25
N ALA A 278 -16.76 4.44 8.38
CA ALA A 278 -17.44 3.20 8.67
C ALA A 278 -16.81 2.50 9.90
N GLY A 279 -17.60 1.72 10.63
CA GLY A 279 -17.14 0.97 11.81
C GLY A 279 -16.00 0.03 11.43
N VAL A 280 -16.23 -0.80 10.41
CA VAL A 280 -15.24 -1.75 9.87
C VAL A 280 -13.93 -1.07 9.45
N SER A 281 -13.97 0.11 8.84
CA SER A 281 -12.77 0.87 8.45
C SER A 281 -11.99 1.38 9.65
N ARG A 282 -12.69 1.83 10.69
CA ARG A 282 -12.08 2.30 11.94
C ARG A 282 -11.46 1.15 12.74
N GLU A 283 -12.12 -0.01 12.75
CA GLU A 283 -11.62 -1.25 13.34
C GLU A 283 -10.38 -1.75 12.60
N PHE A 284 -10.42 -1.75 11.27
CA PHE A 284 -9.28 -2.13 10.44
C PHE A 284 -8.05 -1.23 10.68
N PHE A 285 -8.24 0.10 10.74
CA PHE A 285 -7.18 1.02 11.10
C PHE A 285 -6.70 0.85 12.56
N ALA A 286 -7.61 0.57 13.50
CA ALA A 286 -7.23 0.28 14.88
C ALA A 286 -6.34 -0.97 14.97
N ARG A 287 -6.65 -2.00 14.18
CA ARG A 287 -5.87 -3.22 14.11
C ARG A 287 -4.46 -2.99 13.56
N GLN A 288 -4.34 -2.18 12.51
CA GLN A 288 -3.03 -1.74 11.99
C GLN A 288 -2.21 -1.04 13.08
N CYS A 289 -2.81 -0.10 13.84
CA CYS A 289 -2.13 0.58 14.94
C CYS A 289 -1.75 -0.37 16.08
N GLU A 290 -2.58 -1.34 16.43
CA GLU A 290 -2.28 -2.32 17.49
C GLU A 290 -1.05 -3.14 17.15
N VAL A 291 -0.96 -3.66 15.93
CA VAL A 291 0.18 -4.46 15.47
C VAL A 291 1.44 -3.61 15.41
N LEU A 292 1.35 -2.37 14.90
CA LEU A 292 2.50 -1.46 14.88
C LEU A 292 2.95 -1.05 16.28
N ALA A 293 2.03 -0.83 17.22
CA ALA A 293 2.39 -0.54 18.61
C ALA A 293 3.18 -1.68 19.24
N ALA A 294 2.80 -2.94 18.98
CA ALA A 294 3.55 -4.10 19.44
C ALA A 294 4.97 -4.20 18.85
N VAL A 295 5.18 -3.71 17.62
CA VAL A 295 6.52 -3.60 17.00
C VAL A 295 7.35 -2.51 17.66
N ILE A 296 6.74 -1.37 17.97
CA ILE A 296 7.42 -0.17 18.49
C ILE A 296 7.87 -0.36 19.95
N GLY A 297 7.08 -1.08 20.76
CA GLY A 297 7.32 -1.32 22.19
C GLY A 297 6.63 -0.28 23.08
#